data_AF-A0A1B6MJL7-F1
#
_entry.id   AF-A0A1B6MJL7-F1
#
_cell.length_a   1.000
_cell.length_b   1.000
_cell.length_c   1.000
_cell.angle_alpha   90.00
_cell.angle_beta   90.00
_cell.angle_gamma   90.00
#
_symmetry.space_group_name_H-M   'P 1'
#
loop_
_entity.id
_entity.type
_entity.pdbx_description
1 polymer ?
#
loop_
_entity_poly.entity_id
_entity_poly.type
_entity_poly.pdbx_seq_one_letter_code
_entity_poly.pdbx_strand_id
1 'polypeptide(L)'
;KPLIYLLGNYREIPKIAANRLVRWAIILSAYDYEIEYLPGKVNGPADALSRLPIPEPNKSNEEQDGEEFGKHMFQLRLEDLQLSRKLLRQELLCDTDLAKVIGFVQNGWPANKSTIPSNLSTYYEKREEISYEDRIL
;
A
#
# COMPACT_ATOMS: atom_id res chain seq x y z
N LYS A 1 12.84 4.20 24.49
CA LYS A 1 11.61 3.40 24.23
C LYS A 1 10.97 3.87 22.91
N PRO A 2 11.60 3.60 21.75
CA PRO A 2 11.22 4.22 20.47
C PRO A 2 9.85 3.76 19.93
N LEU A 3 9.42 2.51 20.19
CA LEU A 3 8.14 2.00 19.69
C LEU A 3 6.93 2.65 20.38
N ILE A 4 7.02 2.92 21.69
CA ILE A 4 6.00 3.70 22.41
C ILE A 4 5.84 5.08 21.77
N TYR A 5 6.94 5.69 21.36
CA TYR A 5 6.93 7.01 20.74
C TYR A 5 6.37 6.99 19.31
N LEU A 6 6.59 5.90 18.56
CA LEU A 6 6.21 5.80 17.14
C LEU A 6 4.79 5.28 16.92
N LEU A 7 4.30 4.40 17.80
CA LEU A 7 3.04 3.68 17.63
C LEU A 7 2.08 3.90 18.82
N GLY A 8 2.37 4.83 19.73
CA GLY A 8 1.47 5.15 20.83
C GLY A 8 0.24 5.94 20.37
N ASN A 9 -0.88 5.78 21.09
CA ASN A 9 -2.21 6.34 20.77
C ASN A 9 -2.30 7.86 20.63
N TYR A 10 -1.23 8.58 20.97
CA TYR A 10 -1.25 10.04 21.10
C TYR A 10 -0.70 10.78 19.87
N ARG A 11 -0.34 10.09 18.77
CA ARG A 11 0.22 10.73 17.56
C ARG A 11 -0.14 10.04 16.26
N GLU A 12 -0.28 10.86 15.21
CA GLU A 12 -0.31 10.40 13.83
C GLU A 12 1.03 9.75 13.45
N ILE A 13 0.97 8.68 12.64
CA ILE A 13 2.15 7.98 12.13
C ILE A 13 3.02 9.00 11.37
N PRO A 14 4.32 9.15 11.70
CA PRO A 14 5.18 10.11 11.01
C PRO A 14 5.17 9.85 9.49
N LYS A 15 4.96 10.89 8.69
CA LYS A 15 4.90 10.80 7.21
C LYS A 15 6.19 10.29 6.55
N ILE A 16 7.30 10.25 7.30
CA ILE A 16 8.63 9.76 6.89
C ILE A 16 8.95 8.39 7.57
N ALA A 17 7.96 7.74 8.19
CA ALA A 17 8.19 6.45 8.82
C ALA A 17 8.57 5.39 7.76
N ALA A 18 9.57 4.55 8.08
CA ALA A 18 9.93 3.42 7.24
C ALA A 18 8.68 2.55 6.98
N ASN A 19 8.51 2.03 5.76
CA ASN A 19 7.33 1.25 5.33
C ASN A 19 6.89 0.16 6.32
N ARG A 20 7.86 -0.45 7.03
CA ARG A 20 7.59 -1.44 8.08
C ARG A 20 6.75 -0.87 9.23
N LEU A 21 7.03 0.36 9.69
CA LEU A 21 6.28 1.02 10.77
C LEU A 21 4.87 1.38 10.34
N VAL A 22 4.69 1.87 9.11
CA VAL A 22 3.37 2.18 8.55
C VAL A 22 2.50 0.91 8.49
N ARG A 23 3.06 -0.22 8.05
CA ARG A 23 2.34 -1.50 8.02
C ARG A 23 1.87 -1.91 9.42
N TRP A 24 2.76 -1.89 10.40
CA TRP A 24 2.39 -2.23 11.78
C TRP A 24 1.34 -1.28 12.34
N ALA A 25 1.42 0.01 12.04
CA ALA A 25 0.43 0.97 12.48
C ALA A 25 -0.96 0.73 11.87
N ILE A 26 -1.05 0.34 10.59
CA ILE A 26 -2.31 -0.06 9.95
C ILE A 26 -2.90 -1.29 10.64
N ILE A 27 -2.09 -2.33 10.85
CA ILE A 27 -2.55 -3.57 11.52
C ILE A 27 -3.05 -3.25 12.94
N LEU A 28 -2.28 -2.45 13.68
CA LEU A 28 -2.61 -2.10 15.06
C LEU A 28 -3.84 -1.16 15.15
N SER A 29 -4.11 -0.34 14.12
CA SER A 29 -5.28 0.55 14.10
C SER A 29 -6.63 -0.18 14.16
N ALA A 30 -6.65 -1.48 13.86
CA ALA A 30 -7.84 -2.33 13.99
C ALA A 30 -8.14 -2.74 15.44
N TYR A 31 -7.27 -2.40 16.39
CA TYR A 31 -7.37 -2.80 17.79
C TYR A 31 -7.35 -1.57 18.70
N ASP A 32 -7.99 -1.69 19.86
CA ASP A 32 -7.79 -0.77 20.99
C ASP A 32 -6.66 -1.33 21.86
N TYR A 33 -5.51 -0.64 21.91
CA TYR A 33 -4.30 -1.14 22.54
C TYR A 33 -3.53 -0.02 23.24
N GLU A 34 -2.69 -0.37 24.21
CA GLU A 34 -1.69 0.53 24.78
C GLU A 34 -0.30 -0.10 24.66
N ILE A 35 0.71 0.70 24.29
CA ILE A 35 2.10 0.22 24.18
C ILE A 35 2.87 0.55 25.45
N GLU A 36 3.35 -0.50 26.09
CA GLU A 36 4.21 -0.41 27.26
C GLU A 36 5.61 -0.97 26.98
N TYR A 37 6.59 -0.44 27.71
CA TYR A 37 7.95 -0.99 27.66
C TYR A 37 8.10 -2.02 28.76
N LEU A 38 8.45 -3.22 28.36
CA LEU A 38 8.78 -4.30 29.26
C LEU A 38 10.30 -4.52 29.29
N PRO A 39 10.95 -4.46 30.48
CA PRO A 39 12.37 -4.79 30.60
C PRO A 39 12.65 -6.23 30.19
N GLY A 40 13.75 -6.48 29.47
CA GLY A 40 14.06 -7.83 28.95
C GLY A 40 14.11 -8.93 30.02
N LYS A 41 14.54 -8.59 31.25
CA LYS A 41 14.59 -9.52 32.38
C LYS A 41 13.24 -10.12 32.76
N VAL A 42 12.13 -9.41 32.49
CA VAL A 42 10.77 -9.88 32.78
C VAL A 42 10.03 -10.33 31.51
N ASN A 43 10.64 -10.15 30.32
CA ASN A 43 10.09 -10.59 29.04
C ASN A 43 10.59 -11.98 28.63
N GLY A 44 10.85 -12.85 29.61
CA GLY A 44 11.43 -14.18 29.40
C GLY A 44 10.64 -15.07 28.44
N PRO A 45 9.30 -15.14 28.52
CA PRO A 45 8.51 -15.95 27.57
C PRO A 45 8.67 -15.51 26.12
N ALA A 46 8.59 -14.20 25.84
CA ALA A 46 8.74 -13.70 24.48
C ALA A 46 10.17 -13.86 23.96
N ASP A 47 11.19 -13.62 24.81
CA ASP A 47 12.59 -13.83 24.44
C ASP A 47 12.85 -15.31 24.10
N ALA A 48 12.36 -16.24 24.92
CA ALA A 48 12.46 -17.67 24.66
C ALA A 48 11.79 -18.06 23.35
N LEU A 49 10.52 -17.71 23.14
CA LEU A 49 9.78 -18.04 21.91
C LEU A 49 10.45 -17.47 20.66
N SER A 50 10.98 -16.24 20.74
CA SER A 50 11.67 -15.60 19.61
C SER A 50 13.02 -16.25 19.25
N ARG A 51 13.61 -17.01 20.17
CA ARG A 51 14.92 -17.66 20.02
C ARG A 51 14.82 -19.18 19.90
N LEU A 52 13.62 -19.75 19.98
CA LEU A 52 13.45 -21.19 19.86
C LEU A 52 13.94 -21.63 18.47
N PRO A 53 14.84 -22.62 18.39
CA PRO A 53 15.26 -23.16 17.11
C PRO A 53 14.04 -23.79 16.44
N ILE A 54 13.70 -23.30 15.24
CA ILE A 54 12.62 -23.85 14.44
C ILE A 54 13.12 -25.18 13.87
N PRO A 55 12.52 -26.33 14.23
CA PRO A 55 12.88 -27.62 13.66
C PRO A 55 12.33 -27.68 12.23
N GLU A 56 13.23 -27.48 11.25
CA GLU A 56 12.97 -27.39 9.80
C GLU A 56 11.97 -26.27 9.40
N PRO A 57 12.30 -25.43 8.39
CA PRO A 57 11.43 -24.33 7.99
C PRO A 57 10.26 -24.86 7.15
N ASN A 58 9.31 -25.53 7.79
CA ASN A 58 7.96 -25.66 7.24
C ASN A 58 7.29 -24.31 7.46
N LYS A 59 7.54 -23.37 6.55
CA LYS A 59 6.83 -22.08 6.52
C LYS A 59 5.35 -22.36 6.66
N SER A 60 4.75 -21.88 7.74
CA SER A 60 3.31 -21.96 7.93
C SER A 60 2.61 -21.18 6.82
N ASN A 61 1.38 -21.54 6.46
CA ASN A 61 0.61 -20.82 5.43
C ASN A 61 0.45 -19.32 5.79
N GLU A 62 0.36 -19.01 7.09
CA GLU A 62 0.26 -17.63 7.61
C GLU A 62 1.53 -16.81 7.37
N GLU A 63 2.71 -17.43 7.42
CA GLU A 63 3.99 -16.78 7.08
C GLU A 63 4.16 -16.60 5.57
N GLN A 64 3.58 -17.48 4.75
CA GLN A 64 3.54 -17.31 3.29
C GLN A 64 2.63 -16.15 2.87
N ASP A 65 1.45 -16.04 3.49
CA ASP A 65 0.50 -14.95 3.25
C ASP A 65 1.09 -13.58 3.62
N GLY A 66 1.82 -13.50 4.74
CA GLY A 66 2.54 -12.29 5.15
C GLY A 66 3.63 -11.86 4.16
N GLU A 67 4.29 -12.82 3.51
CA GLU A 67 5.35 -12.62 2.51
C GLU A 67 4.77 -12.18 1.16
N GLU A 68 3.62 -12.72 0.76
CA GLU A 68 2.94 -12.40 -0.51
C GLU A 68 2.26 -11.02 -0.48
N PHE A 69 1.54 -10.71 0.61
CA PHE A 69 1.01 -9.36 0.88
C PHE A 69 2.13 -8.33 1.11
N GLY A 70 3.26 -8.78 1.68
CA GLY A 70 4.49 -8.01 1.76
C GLY A 70 4.99 -7.64 0.37
N LYS A 71 5.23 -8.62 -0.49
CA LYS A 71 5.75 -8.40 -1.86
C LYS A 71 4.90 -7.46 -2.69
N HIS A 72 3.56 -7.59 -2.65
CA HIS A 72 2.67 -6.69 -3.39
C HIS A 72 2.69 -5.24 -2.88
N MET A 73 2.85 -5.02 -1.58
CA MET A 73 2.90 -3.68 -0.99
C MET A 73 4.30 -3.06 -1.01
N PHE A 74 5.37 -3.88 -1.01
CA PHE A 74 6.77 -3.43 -1.02
C PHE A 74 7.29 -3.06 -2.41
N GLN A 75 6.54 -3.33 -3.48
CA GLN A 75 7.01 -3.12 -4.85
C GLN A 75 6.46 -1.85 -5.52
N LEU A 76 6.12 -0.84 -4.73
CA LEU A 76 6.04 0.56 -5.19
C LEU A 76 7.01 1.42 -4.38
N ARG A 77 8.30 1.09 -4.44
CA ARG A 77 9.32 2.12 -4.19
C ARG A 77 9.34 3.03 -5.41
N LEU A 78 8.59 4.13 -5.32
CA LEU A 78 8.63 5.22 -6.31
C LEU A 78 10.06 5.76 -6.54
N GLU A 79 10.98 5.50 -5.60
CA GLU A 79 12.40 5.85 -5.67
C GLU A 79 13.21 4.96 -6.63
N ASP A 80 12.84 3.68 -6.77
CA ASP A 80 13.47 2.72 -7.70
C ASP A 80 12.95 2.91 -9.15
N LEU A 81 11.78 3.51 -9.28
CA LEU A 81 11.24 3.98 -10.55
C LEU A 81 11.84 5.37 -10.82
N GLN A 82 12.66 5.51 -11.85
CA GLN A 82 13.00 6.83 -12.41
C GLN A 82 11.79 7.49 -13.10
N LEU A 83 10.58 7.32 -12.54
CA LEU A 83 9.35 7.92 -13.01
C LEU A 83 9.30 9.37 -12.53
N SER A 84 9.79 10.26 -13.38
CA SER A 84 9.48 11.68 -13.24
C SER A 84 8.01 11.91 -13.56
N ARG A 85 7.32 12.77 -12.79
CA ARG A 85 5.95 13.21 -13.11
C ARG A 85 5.84 13.77 -14.54
N LYS A 86 6.93 14.36 -15.05
CA LYS A 86 7.00 14.86 -16.43
C LYS A 86 6.93 13.71 -17.45
N LEU A 87 7.64 12.62 -17.18
CA LEU A 87 7.65 11.42 -18.02
C LEU A 87 6.26 10.76 -18.01
N LEU A 88 5.67 10.57 -16.83
CA LEU A 88 4.31 10.02 -16.72
C LEU A 88 3.28 10.83 -17.52
N ARG A 89 3.30 12.16 -17.40
CA ARG A 89 2.42 13.04 -18.19
C ARG A 89 2.63 12.88 -19.69
N GLN A 90 3.88 12.74 -20.13
CA GLN A 90 4.18 12.57 -21.54
C GLN A 90 3.68 11.21 -22.05
N GLU A 91 3.97 10.13 -21.35
CA GLU A 91 3.54 8.78 -21.73
C GLU A 91 2.02 8.63 -21.69
N LEU A 92 1.34 9.24 -20.70
CA LEU A 92 -0.13 9.27 -20.61
C LEU A 92 -0.77 9.97 -21.82
N LEU A 93 -0.12 10.99 -22.38
CA LEU A 93 -0.60 11.69 -23.57
C LEU A 93 -0.27 10.94 -24.86
N CYS A 94 0.84 10.19 -24.88
CA CYS A 94 1.20 9.33 -26.00
C CYS A 94 0.25 8.13 -26.13
N ASP A 95 -0.28 7.63 -25.01
CA ASP A 95 -1.25 6.54 -25.01
C ASP A 95 -2.64 7.03 -25.46
N THR A 96 -3.03 6.59 -26.65
CA THR A 96 -4.30 6.95 -27.29
C THR A 96 -5.54 6.50 -26.53
N ASP A 97 -5.43 5.49 -25.67
CA ASP A 97 -6.54 4.96 -24.89
C ASP A 97 -6.65 5.73 -23.57
N LEU A 98 -5.54 5.93 -22.86
CA LEU A 98 -5.53 6.72 -21.63
C LEU A 98 -5.89 8.19 -21.90
N ALA A 99 -5.49 8.76 -23.03
CA ALA A 99 -5.92 10.10 -23.43
C ALA A 99 -7.44 10.23 -23.57
N LYS A 100 -8.13 9.19 -24.06
CA LYS A 100 -9.60 9.14 -24.12
C LYS A 100 -10.21 8.99 -22.72
N VAL A 101 -9.61 8.15 -21.88
CA VAL A 101 -10.03 7.97 -20.48
C VAL A 101 -9.92 9.28 -19.71
N ILE A 102 -8.82 10.03 -19.85
CA ILE A 102 -8.67 11.38 -19.28
C ILE A 102 -9.83 12.27 -19.73
N GLY A 103 -10.14 12.26 -21.03
CA GLY A 103 -11.27 13.00 -21.58
C GLY A 103 -12.61 12.64 -20.93
N PHE A 104 -12.87 11.35 -20.67
CA PHE A 104 -14.08 10.88 -20.00
C PHE A 104 -14.10 11.21 -18.51
N VAL A 105 -12.97 11.15 -17.81
CA VAL A 105 -12.89 11.52 -16.39
C VAL A 105 -13.14 13.01 -16.21
N GLN A 106 -12.64 13.86 -17.11
CA GLN A 106 -12.81 15.32 -17.02
C GLN A 106 -14.20 15.80 -17.49
N ASN A 107 -14.74 15.22 -18.56
CA ASN A 107 -16.00 15.69 -19.17
C ASN A 107 -17.22 14.82 -18.82
N GLY A 108 -17.02 13.72 -18.10
CA GLY A 108 -18.03 12.72 -17.79
C GLY A 108 -18.00 11.52 -18.73
N TRP A 109 -18.31 10.36 -18.18
CA TRP A 109 -18.40 9.11 -18.91
C TRP A 109 -19.73 9.01 -19.68
N PRO A 110 -19.75 8.39 -20.88
CA PRO A 110 -21.00 8.18 -21.61
C PRO A 110 -21.91 7.19 -20.86
N ALA A 111 -23.22 7.45 -20.83
CA ALA A 111 -24.18 6.68 -20.05
C ALA A 111 -24.30 5.20 -20.47
N ASN A 112 -23.98 4.89 -21.72
CA ASN A 112 -24.12 3.55 -22.29
C ASN A 112 -22.76 2.90 -22.53
N LYS A 113 -22.53 1.75 -21.88
CA LYS A 113 -21.32 0.93 -22.05
C LYS A 113 -21.10 0.48 -23.50
N SER A 114 -22.18 0.28 -24.27
CA SER A 114 -22.11 -0.15 -25.68
C SER A 114 -21.51 0.90 -26.62
N THR A 115 -21.43 2.17 -26.20
CA THR A 115 -20.79 3.24 -26.97
C THR A 115 -19.28 3.26 -26.76
N ILE A 116 -18.79 2.56 -25.73
CA ILE A 116 -17.37 2.53 -25.37
C ILE A 116 -16.70 1.35 -26.08
N PRO A 117 -15.56 1.58 -26.74
CA PRO A 117 -14.84 0.50 -27.41
C PRO A 117 -14.33 -0.51 -26.38
N SER A 118 -14.23 -1.78 -26.78
CA SER A 118 -13.97 -2.93 -25.87
C SER A 118 -12.72 -2.74 -24.99
N ASN A 119 -11.67 -2.13 -25.55
CA ASN A 119 -10.42 -1.79 -24.86
C ASN A 119 -10.60 -0.81 -23.69
N LEU A 120 -11.67 -0.02 -23.68
CA LEU A 120 -11.98 0.94 -22.63
C LEU A 120 -13.06 0.45 -21.64
N SER A 121 -13.60 -0.76 -21.84
CA SER A 121 -14.64 -1.33 -20.98
C SER A 121 -14.20 -1.46 -19.53
N THR A 122 -12.97 -1.89 -19.28
CA THR A 122 -12.43 -2.07 -17.92
C THR A 122 -12.35 -0.73 -17.18
N TYR A 123 -11.96 0.34 -17.86
CA TYR A 123 -11.92 1.67 -17.27
C TYR A 123 -13.33 2.21 -16.96
N TYR A 124 -14.33 1.89 -17.78
CA TYR A 124 -15.71 2.28 -17.51
C TYR A 124 -16.32 1.58 -16.28
N GLU A 125 -16.01 0.29 -16.09
CA GLU A 125 -16.43 -0.46 -14.90
C GLU A 125 -15.83 0.12 -13.63
N LYS A 126 -14.58 0.60 -13.74
CA LYS A 126 -13.80 1.20 -12.65
C LYS A 126 -13.87 2.72 -12.61
N ARG A 127 -14.79 3.35 -13.33
CA ARG A 127 -14.82 4.82 -13.49
C ARG A 127 -14.92 5.62 -12.19
N GLU A 128 -15.55 5.06 -11.16
CA GLU A 128 -15.68 5.69 -9.83
C GLU A 128 -14.41 5.54 -8.98
N GLU A 129 -13.49 4.64 -9.38
CA GLU A 129 -12.20 4.39 -8.75
C GLU A 129 -11.06 5.15 -9.45
N ILE A 130 -11.33 5.82 -10.58
CA ILE A 130 -10.35 6.54 -11.40
C ILE A 130 -10.50 8.05 -11.16
N SER A 131 -9.39 8.71 -10.83
CA SER A 131 -9.34 10.15 -10.56
C SER A 131 -8.25 10.82 -11.39
N TYR A 132 -8.50 12.00 -11.93
CA TYR A 132 -7.49 12.76 -12.66
C TYR A 132 -6.98 13.94 -11.83
N GLU A 133 -5.77 13.80 -11.26
CA GLU A 133 -5.15 14.80 -10.38
C GLU A 133 -3.75 15.18 -10.88
N ASP A 134 -3.35 16.44 -10.73
CA ASP A 134 -2.02 16.92 -11.15
C ASP A 134 -1.63 16.58 -12.61
N ARG A 135 -2.63 16.48 -13.49
CA ARG A 135 -2.49 16.03 -14.89
C ARG A 135 -2.04 14.57 -15.07
N ILE A 136 -2.32 13.72 -14.10
CA ILE A 136 -2.01 12.29 -14.07
C ILE A 136 -3.31 11.54 -13.73
N LEU A 137 -3.55 10.40 -14.39
CA LEU A 137 -4.66 9.48 -14.11
C LEU A 137 -4.42 8.65 -12.85
#